data_AF-A0A6A8MMF3-F1
#
_entry.id   AF-A0A6A8MMF3-F1
#
_cell.length_a   1.000
_cell.length_b   1.000
_cell.length_c   1.000
_cell.angle_alpha   90.00
_cell.angle_beta   90.00
_cell.angle_gamma   90.00
#
_symmetry.space_group_name_H-M   'P 1'
#
loop_
_entity.id
_entity.type
_entity.pdbx_description
1 polymer ?
#
loop_
_entity_poly.entity_id
_entity_poly.type
_entity_poly.pdbx_seq_one_letter_code
_entity_poly.pdbx_strand_id
1 'polypeptide(L)' 'MMPIMNGIQALKEIKEENSKANVIMVTADDGTGVIQELKKLNATAIIIKPFKIEAIFETIKNINK' A
#
# COMPACT_ATOMS: atom_id res chain seq x y z
N MET A 1 -6.75 12.33 -6.55
CA MET A 1 -6.93 12.50 -5.09
C MET A 1 -8.17 11.72 -4.73
N MET A 2 -8.17 10.91 -3.67
CA MET A 2 -9.38 10.19 -3.27
C MET A 2 -10.31 11.18 -2.54
N PRO A 3 -11.56 11.36 -3.00
CA PRO A 3 -12.38 12.52 -2.63
C PRO A 3 -13.02 12.42 -1.23
N ILE A 4 -13.17 11.21 -0.68
CA ILE A 4 -13.89 10.96 0.58
C ILE A 4 -12.92 10.59 1.71
N MET A 5 -11.96 9.71 1.41
CA MET A 5 -11.02 9.17 2.38
C MET A 5 -9.64 9.03 1.73
N ASN A 6 -8.57 9.26 2.48
CA ASN A 6 -7.21 9.09 1.97
C ASN A 6 -6.76 7.62 2.01
N GLY A 7 -5.67 7.28 1.32
CA GLY A 7 -5.21 5.88 1.22
C GLY A 7 -4.74 5.27 2.53
N ILE A 8 -4.24 6.09 3.45
CA ILE A 8 -3.76 5.65 4.77
C ILE A 8 -4.95 5.28 5.66
N GLN A 9 -6.00 6.11 5.67
CA GLN A 9 -7.25 5.84 6.36
C GLN A 9 -7.91 4.57 5.80
N ALA A 10 -7.96 4.44 4.46
CA ALA A 10 -8.49 3.24 3.81
C ALA A 10 -7.72 1.97 4.22
N LEU A 11 -6.38 2.04 4.23
CA LEU A 11 -5.55 0.92 4.69
C LEU A 11 -5.87 0.55 6.14
N LYS A 12 -6.02 1.54 7.02
CA LYS A 12 -6.35 1.31 8.42
C LYS A 12 -7.70 0.59 8.56
N GLU A 13 -8.76 1.08 7.91
CA GLU A 13 -10.09 0.46 7.97
C GLU A 13 -10.07 -0.98 7.42
N ILE A 14 -9.43 -1.21 6.26
CA ILE A 14 -9.30 -2.56 5.67
C ILE A 14 -8.60 -3.52 6.64
N LYS A 15 -7.56 -3.06 7.34
CA LYS A 15 -6.78 -3.89 8.27
C LYS A 15 -7.47 -4.10 9.61
N GLU A 16 -8.31 -3.16 10.04
CA GLU A 16 -9.18 -3.32 11.21
C GLU A 16 -10.27 -4.35 10.93
N GLU A 17 -10.87 -4.33 9.74
CA GLU A 17 -11.88 -5.31 9.33
C GLU A 17 -11.25 -6.69 9.04
N ASN A 18 -10.09 -6.71 8.39
CA ASN A 18 -9.36 -7.93 8.08
C ASN A 18 -7.83 -7.72 8.13
N SER A 19 -7.24 -8.10 9.27
CA SER A 19 -5.79 -7.99 9.49
C SER A 19 -4.94 -8.78 8.49
N LYS A 20 -5.52 -9.84 7.89
CA LYS A 20 -4.86 -10.70 6.88
C LYS A 20 -5.08 -10.23 5.44
N ALA A 21 -5.85 -9.17 5.21
CA ALA A 21 -6.08 -8.66 3.86
C ALA A 21 -4.77 -8.24 3.20
N ASN A 22 -4.55 -8.67 1.95
CA ASN A 22 -3.40 -8.23 1.18
C ASN A 22 -3.68 -6.86 0.56
N VAL A 23 -2.93 -5.83 0.99
CA VAL A 23 -3.12 -4.44 0.54
C VAL A 23 -1.80 -3.90 0.00
N ILE A 24 -1.79 -3.56 -1.29
CA ILE A 24 -0.66 -2.93 -1.96
C ILE A 24 -0.93 -1.43 -2.06
N MET A 25 -0.09 -0.63 -1.42
CA MET A 25 -0.21 0.82 -1.43
C MET A 25 0.49 1.39 -2.65
N VAL A 26 -0.15 2.33 -3.35
CA VAL A 26 0.44 3.02 -4.49
C VAL A 26 0.45 4.52 -4.23
N THR A 27 1.64 5.12 -4.10
CA THR A 27 1.80 6.53 -3.70
C THR A 27 2.80 7.26 -4.58
N ALA A 28 2.66 8.58 -4.71
CA ALA A 28 3.69 9.46 -5.26
C ALA A 28 4.58 10.07 -4.15
N ASP A 29 4.16 9.95 -2.90
CA ASP A 29 4.89 10.41 -1.73
C ASP A 29 5.90 9.33 -1.32
N ASP A 30 7.18 9.61 -1.56
CA ASP A 30 8.33 8.79 -1.18
C ASP A 30 8.97 9.25 0.13
N GLY A 31 8.30 10.14 0.87
CA GLY A 31 8.73 10.61 2.17
C GLY A 31 8.92 9.45 3.15
N THR A 32 10.07 9.43 3.83
CA THR A 32 10.43 8.38 4.80
C THR A 32 9.39 8.21 5.90
N GLY A 33 8.71 9.29 6.30
CA GLY A 33 7.63 9.28 7.29
C GLY A 33 6.41 8.48 6.83
N VAL A 34 5.93 8.74 5.61
CA VAL A 34 4.77 8.05 5.04
C VAL A 34 5.06 6.56 4.84
N ILE A 35 6.24 6.23 4.33
CA ILE A 35 6.66 4.83 4.15
C ILE A 35 6.69 4.09 5.49
N GLN A 36 7.18 4.72 6.56
CA GLN A 36 7.18 4.12 7.89
C GLN A 36 5.77 3.93 8.43
N GLU A 37 4.87 4.89 8.21
CA GLU A 37 3.47 4.79 8.62
C GLU A 37 2.75 3.63 7.91
N LEU A 38 2.89 3.51 6.59
CA LEU A 38 2.31 2.42 5.82
C LEU A 38 2.83 1.04 6.29
N LYS A 39 4.11 0.94 6.65
CA LYS A 39 4.69 -0.27 7.24
C LYS A 39 4.10 -0.57 8.61
N LYS A 40 3.93 0.44 9.48
CA LYS A 40 3.29 0.27 10.80
C LYS A 40 1.85 -0.22 10.70
N LEU A 41 1.12 0.20 9.66
CA LEU A 41 -0.24 -0.24 9.36
C LEU A 41 -0.30 -1.60 8.66
N ASN A 42 0.81 -2.33 8.56
CA ASN A 42 0.90 -3.64 7.90
C ASN A 42 0.45 -3.64 6.43
N ALA A 43 0.75 -2.57 5.68
CA ALA A 43 0.66 -2.63 4.22
C ALA A 43 1.51 -3.80 3.70
N THR A 44 0.93 -4.62 2.83
CA THR A 44 1.60 -5.83 2.31
C THR A 44 2.76 -5.45 1.39
N ALA A 45 2.58 -4.41 0.59
CA ALA A 45 3.63 -3.84 -0.24
C ALA A 45 3.36 -2.35 -0.51
N ILE A 46 4.40 -1.63 -0.95
CA ILE A 46 4.34 -0.22 -1.30
C ILE A 46 4.99 -0.04 -2.67
N ILE A 47 4.28 0.60 -3.61
CA ILE A 47 4.75 0.94 -4.96
C ILE A 47 4.76 2.46 -5.09
N ILE A 48 5.92 3.01 -5.46
CA ILE A 48 6.12 4.45 -5.64
C ILE A 48 5.93 4.83 -7.11
N LYS A 49 5.23 5.94 -7.38
CA LYS A 49 5.08 6.51 -8.72
C LYS A 49 6.28 7.39 -9.09
N PRO A 50 6.71 7.42 -10.37
CA PRO A 50 6.23 6.57 -11.46
C PRO A 50 6.79 5.15 -11.35
N PHE A 51 5.97 4.16 -11.69
CA PHE A 51 6.35 2.75 -11.70
C PHE A 51 6.20 2.17 -13.10
N LYS A 52 6.91 1.07 -13.36
CA LYS A 52 6.68 0.25 -14.56
C LYS A 52 5.67 -0.85 -14.24
N ILE A 53 4.97 -1.34 -15.26
CA ILE A 53 3.94 -2.38 -15.12
C ILE A 53 4.55 -3.67 -14.56
N GLU A 54 5.79 -3.98 -14.93
CA GLU A 54 6.52 -5.16 -14.47
C GLU A 54 6.66 -5.18 -12.94
N ALA A 55 6.86 -4.01 -12.31
CA ALA A 55 6.97 -3.89 -10.86
C ALA A 55 5.67 -4.28 -10.14
N ILE A 56 4.50 -4.02 -10.74
CA ILE A 56 3.21 -4.44 -10.20
C ILE A 56 3.11 -5.97 -10.22
N PHE A 57 3.40 -6.57 -11.38
CA PHE A 57 3.33 -8.04 -11.54
C PHE A 57 4.28 -8.77 -10.59
N GLU A 58 5.50 -8.28 -10.43
CA GLU A 58 6.47 -8.83 -9.49
C GLU A 58 5.97 -8.74 -8.05
N THR A 59 5.42 -7.59 -7.65
CA THR A 59 4.87 -7.38 -6.31
C THR A 59 3.72 -8.36 -6.03
N ILE A 60 2.78 -8.50 -6.96
CA ILE A 60 1.65 -9.45 -6.80
C ILE A 60 2.15 -10.90 -6.71
N LYS A 61 3.14 -11.27 -7.53
CA LYS A 61 3.72 -12.62 -7.50
C LYS A 61 4.42 -12.92 -6.17
N ASN A 62 5.07 -11.94 -5.56
CA ASN A 62 5.74 -12.11 -4.27
C ASN A 62 4.77 -12.26 -3.10
N ILE A 63 3.56 -11.71 -3.21
CA ILE A 63 2.53 -11.78 -2.16
C ILE A 63 1.77 -13.12 -2.18
N ASN A 64 1.60 -13.73 -3.36
CA ASN A 64 0.86 -15.00 -3.54
C ASN A 64 1.74 -16.25 -3.46
N LYS A 65 2.98 -16.13 -2.99
CA LYS A 65 3.86 -17.26 -2.70
C LYS A 65 3.66 -17.75 -1.27
#